data_AF-A0A136L6B0-F1
#
_entry.id   AF-A0A136L6B0-F1
#
_cell.length_a   1.000
_cell.length_b   1.000
_cell.length_c   1.000
_cell.angle_alpha   90.00
_cell.angle_beta   90.00
_cell.angle_gamma   90.00
#
_symmetry.space_group_name_H-M   'P 1'
#
loop_
_entity.id
_entity.type
_entity.pdbx_description
1 polymer ?
#
loop_
_entity_poly.entity_id
_entity_poly.type
_entity_poly.pdbx_seq_one_letter_code
_entity_poly.pdbx_strand_id
1 'polypeptide(L)'
;MRRLLLSMLGAASLLVASTISAQASIPAAYQLSGIQHIYQGWNNCGPATLTMGLSFFTDEELSQNPAAAWLKPNPEDKNVSPWQIIEYVNNQLNSGVRALLRQGGSVELLKTLIANDFPVLVEAGFDPPNDDQGWMGHYLLVSGYDDAQQLFTTQDSFEGPNYTYDYAYFDDYWRHFNRLYIPLYTPDREAELMAILGEDADEIANWNHALATARAEATANPNDPFNWFNLGTNFVALQDFASASVAFDQARSVGGGLPFRMLWYQFGPYEAYLNIGRYGDVIALATAALNDGGGQYVEETFYYAALARDGMGERDRAILNLDGTIAFNPNFTPAREAREAILNR
;
A
#
# COMPACT_ATOMS: atom_id res chain seq x y z
N MET A 1 39.33 -43.09 54.48
CA MET A 1 37.86 -43.08 54.36
C MET A 1 37.39 -41.70 53.89
N ARG A 2 37.10 -41.54 52.60
CA ARG A 2 36.23 -40.48 52.05
C ARG A 2 35.80 -40.93 50.65
N ARG A 3 34.50 -41.18 50.51
CA ARG A 3 33.80 -41.52 49.28
C ARG A 3 33.76 -40.28 48.38
N LEU A 4 33.99 -40.43 47.08
CA LEU A 4 33.48 -39.48 46.09
C LEU A 4 32.59 -40.20 45.09
N LEU A 5 31.41 -39.62 44.91
CA LEU A 5 30.29 -40.11 44.13
C LEU A 5 30.56 -40.03 42.63
N LEU A 6 30.02 -41.04 41.96
CA LEU A 6 29.73 -41.12 40.53
C LEU A 6 28.64 -40.08 40.19
N SER A 7 28.86 -39.21 39.21
CA SER A 7 27.81 -38.44 38.54
C SER A 7 27.79 -38.80 37.06
N MET A 8 26.83 -39.64 36.67
CA MET A 8 26.43 -39.83 35.28
C MET A 8 25.60 -38.62 34.85
N LEU A 9 26.09 -37.84 33.87
CA LEU A 9 25.24 -36.93 33.11
C LEU A 9 24.62 -37.73 31.95
N GLY A 10 23.30 -37.93 32.00
CA GLY A 10 22.51 -38.36 30.86
C GLY A 10 22.28 -37.18 29.92
N ALA A 11 22.69 -37.31 28.67
CA ALA A 11 22.33 -36.38 27.61
C ALA A 11 20.87 -36.63 27.20
N ALA A 12 19.98 -35.69 27.54
CA ALA A 12 18.63 -35.68 27.01
C ALA A 12 18.65 -34.94 25.66
N SER A 13 18.49 -35.70 24.57
CA SER A 13 18.30 -35.16 23.23
C SER A 13 16.91 -34.55 23.13
N LEU A 14 16.82 -33.22 23.04
CA LEU A 14 15.60 -32.50 22.68
C LEU A 14 15.35 -32.71 21.17
N LEU A 15 14.37 -33.54 20.85
CA LEU A 15 13.77 -33.60 19.52
C LEU A 15 12.92 -32.34 19.34
N VAL A 16 13.40 -31.39 18.55
CA VAL A 16 12.58 -30.30 18.04
C VAL A 16 11.69 -30.90 16.96
N ALA A 17 10.40 -31.08 17.27
CA ALA A 17 9.41 -31.47 16.28
C ALA A 17 9.15 -30.26 15.36
N SER A 18 9.66 -30.33 14.14
CA SER A 18 9.31 -29.40 13.07
C SER A 18 7.85 -29.61 12.70
N THR A 19 6.96 -28.73 13.15
CA THR A 19 5.60 -28.66 12.63
C THR A 19 5.66 -27.97 11.27
N ILE A 20 5.85 -28.76 10.20
CA ILE A 20 5.51 -28.30 8.85
C ILE A 20 4.00 -28.10 8.87
N SER A 21 3.55 -26.85 8.92
CA SER A 21 2.18 -26.50 8.57
C SER A 21 1.98 -26.97 7.13
N ALA A 22 1.14 -27.99 6.94
CA ALA A 22 0.71 -28.39 5.61
C ALA A 22 -0.22 -27.28 5.10
N GLN A 23 0.36 -26.27 4.45
CA GLN A 23 -0.41 -25.35 3.64
C GLN A 23 -1.20 -26.20 2.65
N ALA A 24 -2.52 -26.16 2.76
CA ALA A 24 -3.39 -26.94 1.87
C ALA A 24 -2.98 -26.64 0.43
N SER A 25 -2.78 -27.68 -0.38
CA SER A 25 -2.38 -27.50 -1.77
C SER A 25 -3.48 -26.74 -2.50
N ILE A 26 -3.23 -25.50 -2.89
CA ILE A 26 -4.13 -24.72 -3.74
C ILE A 26 -4.13 -25.29 -5.17
N PRO A 27 -5.22 -25.10 -5.95
CA PRO A 27 -5.25 -25.51 -7.35
C PRO A 27 -4.13 -24.85 -8.17
N ALA A 28 -3.69 -25.49 -9.27
CA ALA A 28 -2.70 -24.90 -10.17
C ALA A 28 -3.24 -23.69 -10.97
N ALA A 29 -4.57 -23.54 -11.05
CA ALA A 29 -5.24 -22.38 -11.59
C ALA A 29 -6.56 -22.16 -10.87
N TYR A 30 -6.91 -20.91 -10.61
CA TYR A 30 -8.17 -20.53 -9.96
C TYR A 30 -8.61 -19.16 -10.46
N GLN A 31 -9.93 -18.95 -10.54
CA GLN A 31 -10.52 -17.68 -10.97
C GLN A 31 -11.77 -17.42 -10.14
N LEU A 32 -11.81 -16.27 -9.47
CA LEU A 32 -13.01 -15.74 -8.83
C LEU A 32 -14.07 -15.48 -9.92
N SER A 33 -15.27 -15.98 -9.68
CA SER A 33 -16.44 -15.74 -10.53
C SER A 33 -17.34 -14.66 -9.95
N GLY A 34 -18.21 -14.07 -10.78
CA GLY A 34 -19.24 -13.12 -10.33
C GLY A 34 -18.78 -11.68 -10.18
N ILE A 35 -17.49 -11.39 -10.39
CA ILE A 35 -16.98 -10.01 -10.37
C ILE A 35 -17.48 -9.23 -11.58
N GLN A 36 -18.07 -8.08 -11.32
CA GLN A 36 -18.46 -7.10 -12.35
C GLN A 36 -17.24 -6.25 -12.72
N HIS A 37 -16.93 -6.20 -14.01
CA HIS A 37 -15.89 -5.31 -14.49
C HIS A 37 -16.44 -3.88 -14.69
N ILE A 38 -15.66 -2.88 -14.24
CA ILE A 38 -16.01 -1.46 -14.31
C ILE A 38 -14.80 -0.68 -14.85
N TYR A 39 -14.96 -0.05 -16.01
CA TYR A 39 -13.98 0.91 -16.53
C TYR A 39 -13.90 2.15 -15.65
N GLN A 40 -12.70 2.65 -15.40
CA GLN A 40 -12.53 3.86 -14.58
C GLN A 40 -13.04 5.12 -15.28
N GLY A 41 -13.60 6.02 -14.48
CA GLY A 41 -13.70 7.43 -14.85
C GLY A 41 -12.36 8.16 -14.72
N TRP A 42 -12.39 9.48 -14.89
CA TRP A 42 -11.22 10.34 -14.71
C TRP A 42 -10.59 10.17 -13.32
N ASN A 43 -9.31 9.76 -13.27
CA ASN A 43 -8.54 9.47 -12.04
C ASN A 43 -9.25 8.53 -11.04
N ASN A 44 -10.10 7.61 -11.51
CA ASN A 44 -10.91 6.75 -10.64
C ASN A 44 -10.41 5.30 -10.55
N CYS A 45 -9.13 5.00 -10.80
CA CYS A 45 -8.61 3.63 -10.70
C CYS A 45 -8.90 3.00 -9.32
N GLY A 46 -8.65 3.73 -8.22
CA GLY A 46 -8.98 3.28 -6.86
C GLY A 46 -10.47 2.99 -6.65
N PRO A 47 -11.38 3.97 -6.85
CA PRO A 47 -12.82 3.76 -6.69
C PRO A 47 -13.41 2.65 -7.59
N ALA A 48 -12.98 2.59 -8.86
CA ALA A 48 -13.42 1.56 -9.79
C ALA A 48 -12.96 0.17 -9.34
N THR A 49 -11.68 0.01 -9.00
CA THR A 49 -11.11 -1.26 -8.54
C THR A 49 -11.75 -1.74 -7.25
N LEU A 50 -11.97 -0.84 -6.28
CA LEU A 50 -12.70 -1.16 -5.06
C LEU A 50 -14.11 -1.64 -5.35
N THR A 51 -14.82 -0.96 -6.25
CA THR A 51 -16.20 -1.33 -6.59
C THR A 51 -16.26 -2.68 -7.30
N MET A 52 -15.30 -2.98 -8.19
CA MET A 52 -15.16 -4.32 -8.76
C MET A 52 -14.93 -5.36 -7.65
N GLY A 53 -14.05 -5.09 -6.67
CA GLY A 53 -13.83 -5.99 -5.54
C GLY A 53 -15.07 -6.22 -4.68
N LEU A 54 -15.86 -5.17 -4.43
CA LEU A 54 -17.12 -5.24 -3.68
C LEU A 54 -18.20 -6.03 -4.41
N SER A 55 -18.19 -6.03 -5.74
CA SER A 55 -19.16 -6.81 -6.54
C SER A 55 -19.04 -8.32 -6.34
N PHE A 56 -17.92 -8.80 -5.79
CA PHE A 56 -17.77 -10.21 -5.41
C PHE A 56 -18.78 -10.64 -4.31
N PHE A 57 -19.25 -9.71 -3.49
CA PHE A 57 -20.10 -9.99 -2.32
C PHE A 57 -21.60 -9.74 -2.57
N THR A 58 -21.99 -9.38 -3.80
CA THR A 58 -23.37 -9.01 -4.12
C THR A 58 -23.71 -9.26 -5.58
N ASP A 59 -24.96 -9.63 -5.85
CA ASP A 59 -25.50 -9.73 -7.22
C ASP A 59 -26.01 -8.38 -7.75
N GLU A 60 -25.97 -7.32 -6.93
CA GLU A 60 -26.41 -5.98 -7.33
C GLU A 60 -25.43 -5.33 -8.31
N GLU A 61 -25.94 -4.66 -9.34
CA GLU A 61 -25.12 -3.86 -10.25
C GLU A 61 -24.53 -2.66 -9.50
N LEU A 62 -23.19 -2.58 -9.47
CA LEU A 62 -22.49 -1.53 -8.74
C LEU A 62 -21.96 -0.42 -9.66
N SER A 63 -21.88 0.79 -9.12
CA SER A 63 -21.26 1.95 -9.78
C SER A 63 -20.10 2.45 -8.92
N GLN A 64 -19.02 2.89 -9.56
CA GLN A 64 -17.88 3.51 -8.86
C GLN A 64 -18.21 4.87 -8.21
N ASN A 65 -19.33 5.50 -8.59
CA ASN A 65 -19.65 6.88 -8.22
C ASN A 65 -19.78 7.10 -6.70
N PRO A 66 -20.43 6.23 -5.90
CA PRO A 66 -20.50 6.39 -4.45
C PRO A 66 -19.12 6.32 -3.79
N ALA A 67 -18.25 5.40 -4.24
CA ALA A 67 -16.89 5.30 -3.74
C ALA A 67 -16.06 6.52 -4.12
N ALA A 68 -16.13 6.96 -5.39
CA ALA A 68 -15.41 8.13 -5.88
C ALA A 68 -15.83 9.43 -5.15
N ALA A 69 -17.13 9.60 -4.89
CA ALA A 69 -17.66 10.76 -4.18
C ALA A 69 -17.13 10.89 -2.74
N TRP A 70 -16.73 9.77 -2.11
CA TRP A 70 -16.17 9.79 -0.76
C TRP A 70 -14.64 9.80 -0.75
N LEU A 71 -14.01 8.91 -1.53
CA LEU A 71 -12.56 8.74 -1.54
C LEU A 71 -11.85 9.96 -2.11
N LYS A 72 -12.38 10.52 -3.20
CA LYS A 72 -11.79 11.64 -3.95
C LYS A 72 -12.87 12.64 -4.40
N PRO A 73 -13.51 13.36 -3.44
CA PRO A 73 -14.65 14.24 -3.71
C PRO A 73 -14.31 15.37 -4.70
N ASN A 74 -13.03 15.74 -4.83
CA ASN A 74 -12.56 16.54 -5.95
C ASN A 74 -12.30 15.64 -7.18
N PRO A 75 -12.98 15.86 -8.32
CA PRO A 75 -12.76 15.07 -9.53
C PRO A 75 -11.32 15.09 -10.05
N GLU A 76 -10.58 16.18 -9.82
CA GLU A 76 -9.20 16.32 -10.31
C GLU A 76 -8.15 15.62 -9.47
N ASP A 77 -8.52 15.18 -8.26
CA ASP A 77 -7.65 14.41 -7.38
C ASP A 77 -7.01 13.24 -8.13
N LYS A 78 -5.68 13.15 -8.02
CA LYS A 78 -4.85 12.19 -8.75
C LYS A 78 -4.73 10.85 -8.03
N ASN A 79 -5.10 10.80 -6.75
CA ASN A 79 -4.80 9.68 -5.90
C ASN A 79 -6.00 9.25 -5.05
N VAL A 80 -5.96 8.00 -4.62
CA VAL A 80 -6.69 7.56 -3.44
C VAL A 80 -5.67 6.81 -2.60
N SER A 81 -5.34 7.37 -1.44
CA SER A 81 -4.43 6.74 -0.50
C SER A 81 -5.04 5.42 0.02
N PRO A 82 -4.24 4.35 0.20
CA PRO A 82 -4.73 3.06 0.69
C PRO A 82 -5.52 3.14 2.01
N TRP A 83 -5.12 4.00 2.93
CA TRP A 83 -5.85 4.20 4.20
C TRP A 83 -7.26 4.75 3.99
N GLN A 84 -7.50 5.55 2.95
CA GLN A 84 -8.84 6.04 2.59
C GLN A 84 -9.73 4.89 2.13
N ILE A 85 -9.19 3.92 1.38
CA ILE A 85 -9.92 2.69 1.00
C ILE A 85 -10.33 1.92 2.26
N ILE A 86 -9.40 1.73 3.20
CA ILE A 86 -9.69 1.02 4.45
C ILE A 86 -10.77 1.75 5.27
N GLU A 87 -10.63 3.08 5.43
CA GLU A 87 -11.60 3.91 6.15
C GLU A 87 -12.99 3.85 5.49
N TYR A 88 -13.06 3.96 4.16
CA TYR A 88 -14.31 3.87 3.43
C TYR A 88 -15.01 2.53 3.65
N VAL A 89 -14.30 1.41 3.43
CA VAL A 89 -14.89 0.07 3.56
C VAL A 89 -15.32 -0.20 5.00
N ASN A 90 -14.44 0.06 5.95
CA ASN A 90 -14.66 -0.39 7.33
C ASN A 90 -15.60 0.52 8.13
N ASN A 91 -15.67 1.82 7.79
CA ASN A 91 -16.36 2.81 8.63
C ASN A 91 -17.45 3.62 7.89
N GLN A 92 -17.47 3.63 6.55
CA GLN A 92 -18.41 4.47 5.78
C GLN A 92 -19.43 3.66 4.97
N LEU A 93 -18.98 2.59 4.31
CA LEU A 93 -19.77 1.82 3.35
C LEU A 93 -20.92 1.03 3.99
N ASN A 94 -20.75 0.55 5.22
CA ASN A 94 -21.75 -0.22 5.97
C ASN A 94 -22.32 -1.44 5.19
N SER A 95 -21.50 -2.13 4.39
CA SER A 95 -21.91 -3.25 3.52
C SER A 95 -21.80 -4.64 4.16
N GLY A 96 -21.22 -4.75 5.36
CA GLY A 96 -20.83 -6.05 5.92
C GLY A 96 -19.55 -6.64 5.32
N VAL A 97 -18.87 -5.91 4.44
CA VAL A 97 -17.51 -6.20 3.96
C VAL A 97 -16.48 -5.42 4.78
N ARG A 98 -15.30 -6.00 4.95
CA ARG A 98 -14.14 -5.44 5.62
C ARG A 98 -12.93 -5.47 4.68
N ALA A 99 -12.00 -4.57 4.90
CA ALA A 99 -10.73 -4.50 4.19
C ALA A 99 -9.57 -4.46 5.20
N LEU A 100 -8.48 -5.16 4.87
CA LEU A 100 -7.24 -5.15 5.65
C LEU A 100 -6.10 -4.70 4.76
N LEU A 101 -5.31 -3.70 5.17
CA LEU A 101 -4.14 -3.25 4.43
C LEU A 101 -2.88 -3.97 4.93
N ARG A 102 -2.11 -4.58 4.02
CA ARG A 102 -0.81 -5.19 4.30
C ARG A 102 0.17 -4.92 3.17
N GLN A 103 1.43 -5.22 3.43
CA GLN A 103 2.59 -4.88 2.60
C GLN A 103 3.53 -6.08 2.48
N GLY A 104 4.47 -6.03 1.55
CA GLY A 104 5.44 -7.12 1.38
C GLY A 104 4.78 -8.44 0.97
N GLY A 105 3.67 -8.38 0.23
CA GLY A 105 3.03 -9.60 -0.28
C GLY A 105 3.93 -10.38 -1.24
N SER A 106 3.51 -11.59 -1.60
CA SER A 106 4.18 -12.42 -2.61
C SER A 106 3.19 -12.97 -3.61
N VAL A 107 3.70 -13.43 -4.75
CA VAL A 107 2.93 -14.14 -5.78
C VAL A 107 2.20 -15.33 -5.15
N GLU A 108 2.87 -16.09 -4.29
CA GLU A 108 2.31 -17.26 -3.60
C GLU A 108 1.19 -16.88 -2.61
N LEU A 109 1.36 -15.77 -1.88
CA LEU A 109 0.34 -15.28 -0.97
C LEU A 109 -0.91 -14.83 -1.73
N LEU A 110 -0.75 -14.08 -2.83
CA LEU A 110 -1.88 -13.68 -3.66
C LEU A 110 -2.62 -14.90 -4.22
N LYS A 111 -1.91 -15.90 -4.75
CA LYS A 111 -2.54 -17.16 -5.19
C LYS A 111 -3.31 -17.83 -4.06
N THR A 112 -2.73 -17.88 -2.86
CA THR A 112 -3.39 -18.47 -1.68
C THR A 112 -4.66 -17.72 -1.32
N LEU A 113 -4.64 -16.39 -1.26
CA LEU A 113 -5.82 -15.57 -0.97
C LEU A 113 -6.91 -15.79 -2.03
N ILE A 114 -6.54 -15.76 -3.31
CA ILE A 114 -7.47 -15.92 -4.44
C ILE A 114 -8.08 -17.33 -4.46
N ALA A 115 -7.27 -18.38 -4.24
CA ALA A 115 -7.75 -19.77 -4.17
C ALA A 115 -8.69 -20.04 -2.98
N ASN A 116 -8.70 -19.14 -1.99
CA ASN A 116 -9.62 -19.17 -0.85
C ASN A 116 -10.66 -18.04 -0.98
N ASP A 117 -11.04 -17.63 -2.18
CA ASP A 117 -12.17 -16.71 -2.39
C ASP A 117 -12.06 -15.35 -1.65
N PHE A 118 -10.84 -14.83 -1.49
CA PHE A 118 -10.61 -13.45 -1.05
C PHE A 118 -10.22 -12.59 -2.26
N PRO A 119 -11.09 -11.68 -2.75
CA PRO A 119 -10.69 -10.71 -3.77
C PRO A 119 -9.65 -9.75 -3.18
N VAL A 120 -8.57 -9.50 -3.93
CA VAL A 120 -7.43 -8.71 -3.46
C VAL A 120 -7.19 -7.54 -4.38
N LEU A 121 -7.29 -6.33 -3.84
CA LEU A 121 -6.78 -5.14 -4.50
C LEU A 121 -5.28 -5.06 -4.26
N VAL A 122 -4.55 -4.61 -5.27
CA VAL A 122 -3.17 -4.15 -5.12
C VAL A 122 -3.04 -2.74 -5.68
N GLU A 123 -2.05 -2.01 -5.20
CA GLU A 123 -1.57 -0.81 -5.87
C GLU A 123 -0.19 -1.12 -6.47
N ALA A 124 0.01 -0.75 -7.72
CA ALA A 124 1.22 -1.05 -8.47
C ALA A 124 1.63 0.15 -9.33
N GLY A 125 2.89 0.19 -9.74
CA GLY A 125 3.28 1.06 -10.83
C GLY A 125 2.59 0.61 -12.13
N PHE A 126 2.40 1.55 -13.04
CA PHE A 126 1.79 1.28 -14.32
C PHE A 126 2.37 2.24 -15.34
N ASP A 127 2.99 1.69 -16.38
CA ASP A 127 3.35 2.44 -17.57
C ASP A 127 2.58 1.81 -18.73
N PRO A 128 1.42 2.37 -19.12
CA PRO A 128 0.53 1.75 -20.09
C PRO A 128 1.30 1.52 -21.40
N PRO A 129 1.56 0.28 -21.83
CA PRO A 129 2.43 0.01 -22.97
C PRO A 129 1.87 0.57 -24.29
N ASN A 130 0.56 0.86 -24.30
CA ASN A 130 -0.17 1.35 -25.45
C ASN A 130 -0.38 2.88 -25.43
N ASP A 131 0.08 3.59 -24.39
CA ASP A 131 -0.13 5.02 -24.24
C ASP A 131 1.12 5.72 -23.66
N ASP A 132 1.60 6.77 -24.32
CA ASP A 132 2.82 7.52 -23.94
C ASP A 132 2.51 8.50 -22.78
N GLN A 133 1.96 7.98 -21.70
CA GLN A 133 1.65 8.75 -20.48
C GLN A 133 2.80 8.69 -19.47
N GLY A 134 3.66 7.68 -19.57
CA GLY A 134 4.72 7.37 -18.61
C GLY A 134 4.18 6.84 -17.29
N TRP A 135 5.09 6.34 -16.45
CA TRP A 135 4.79 5.77 -15.13
C TRP A 135 3.77 6.58 -14.30
N MET A 136 2.79 5.86 -13.75
CA MET A 136 1.80 6.32 -12.78
C MET A 136 1.48 5.20 -11.78
N GLY A 137 0.81 5.54 -10.68
CA GLY A 137 0.21 4.57 -9.78
C GLY A 137 -1.13 4.06 -10.32
N HIS A 138 -1.41 2.78 -10.13
CA HIS A 138 -2.64 2.15 -10.59
C HIS A 138 -3.11 1.08 -9.60
N TYR A 139 -4.42 0.99 -9.42
CA TYR A 139 -5.03 -0.08 -8.63
C TYR A 139 -5.46 -1.21 -9.55
N LEU A 140 -5.17 -2.45 -9.15
CA LEU A 140 -5.59 -3.66 -9.84
C LEU A 140 -6.39 -4.55 -8.89
N LEU A 141 -7.46 -5.16 -9.39
CA LEU A 141 -8.13 -6.25 -8.68
C LEU A 141 -7.61 -7.57 -9.22
N VAL A 142 -6.81 -8.28 -8.43
CA VAL A 142 -6.40 -9.65 -8.78
C VAL A 142 -7.60 -10.56 -8.55
N SER A 143 -7.95 -11.32 -9.59
CA SER A 143 -9.16 -12.16 -9.60
C SER A 143 -8.91 -13.61 -10.00
N GLY A 144 -7.72 -13.94 -10.47
CA GLY A 144 -7.36 -15.32 -10.80
C GLY A 144 -5.88 -15.49 -11.07
N TYR A 145 -5.47 -16.74 -11.25
CA TYR A 145 -4.11 -17.11 -11.59
C TYR A 145 -4.08 -18.44 -12.37
N ASP A 146 -3.03 -18.64 -13.17
CA ASP A 146 -2.75 -19.89 -13.88
C ASP A 146 -1.23 -20.18 -13.85
N ASP A 147 -0.81 -21.19 -13.07
CA ASP A 147 0.59 -21.59 -12.93
C ASP A 147 1.16 -22.23 -14.20
N ALA A 148 0.35 -22.84 -15.06
CA ALA A 148 0.85 -23.40 -16.31
C ALA A 148 1.26 -22.29 -17.28
N GLN A 149 0.57 -21.15 -17.22
CA GLN A 149 0.85 -19.98 -18.05
C GLN A 149 1.71 -18.91 -17.35
N GLN A 150 1.89 -19.01 -16.02
CA GLN A 150 2.56 -18.02 -15.18
C GLN A 150 1.87 -16.63 -15.21
N LEU A 151 0.53 -16.63 -15.18
CA LEU A 151 -0.27 -15.40 -15.32
C LEU A 151 -1.15 -15.15 -14.10
N PHE A 152 -1.30 -13.88 -13.73
CA PHE A 152 -2.45 -13.38 -12.99
C PHE A 152 -3.52 -12.91 -13.95
N THR A 153 -4.79 -13.14 -13.59
CA THR A 153 -5.96 -12.51 -14.22
C THR A 153 -6.44 -11.38 -13.32
N THR A 154 -6.53 -10.17 -13.86
CA THR A 154 -7.00 -8.97 -13.16
C THR A 154 -8.27 -8.42 -13.77
N GLN A 155 -9.08 -7.75 -12.96
CA GLN A 155 -10.04 -6.77 -13.47
C GLN A 155 -9.35 -5.42 -13.45
N ASP A 156 -8.88 -4.98 -14.61
CA ASP A 156 -8.08 -3.76 -14.74
C ASP A 156 -8.98 -2.63 -15.26
N SER A 157 -9.23 -1.62 -14.42
CA SER A 157 -10.17 -0.55 -14.78
C SER A 157 -9.72 0.31 -15.96
N PHE A 158 -8.45 0.22 -16.37
CA PHE A 158 -7.88 0.90 -17.53
C PHE A 158 -7.85 -0.02 -18.76
N GLU A 159 -7.28 -1.23 -18.64
CA GLU A 159 -7.07 -2.14 -19.77
C GLU A 159 -8.30 -3.01 -20.12
N GLY A 160 -9.15 -3.31 -19.13
CA GLY A 160 -10.42 -4.02 -19.32
C GLY A 160 -10.59 -5.29 -18.49
N PRO A 161 -11.66 -6.07 -18.78
CA PRO A 161 -12.03 -7.26 -18.01
C PRO A 161 -11.09 -8.43 -18.26
N ASN A 162 -10.76 -9.17 -17.20
CA ASN A 162 -9.91 -10.37 -17.24
C ASN A 162 -8.58 -10.13 -17.98
N TYR A 163 -8.00 -8.94 -17.86
CA TYR A 163 -6.70 -8.63 -18.43
C TYR A 163 -5.61 -9.45 -17.70
N THR A 164 -4.63 -9.97 -18.42
CA THR A 164 -3.63 -10.88 -17.85
C THR A 164 -2.25 -10.24 -17.77
N TYR A 165 -1.58 -10.44 -16.64
CA TYR A 165 -0.20 -10.05 -16.43
C TYR A 165 0.65 -11.27 -16.11
N ASP A 166 1.84 -11.36 -16.72
CA ASP A 166 2.87 -12.32 -16.30
C ASP A 166 3.28 -12.08 -14.84
N TYR A 167 3.54 -13.14 -14.07
CA TYR A 167 3.88 -13.01 -12.65
C TYR A 167 5.10 -12.12 -12.40
N ALA A 168 6.15 -12.25 -13.21
CA ALA A 168 7.36 -11.46 -13.03
C ALA A 168 7.14 -10.00 -13.43
N TYR A 169 6.39 -9.76 -14.51
CA TYR A 169 6.01 -8.40 -14.89
C TYR A 169 5.15 -7.73 -13.81
N PHE A 170 4.13 -8.45 -13.32
CA PHE A 170 3.26 -7.96 -12.26
C PHE A 170 4.05 -7.62 -10.99
N ASP A 171 4.92 -8.52 -10.54
CA ASP A 171 5.71 -8.32 -9.32
C ASP A 171 6.69 -7.14 -9.45
N ASP A 172 7.30 -6.93 -10.62
CA ASP A 172 8.24 -5.82 -10.82
C ASP A 172 7.55 -4.47 -10.60
N TYR A 173 6.34 -4.30 -11.14
CA TYR A 173 5.56 -3.08 -10.96
C TYR A 173 4.87 -2.98 -9.59
N TRP A 174 4.41 -4.11 -9.05
CA TRP A 174 3.80 -4.17 -7.71
C TRP A 174 4.81 -3.83 -6.61
N ARG A 175 6.08 -4.23 -6.80
CA ARG A 175 7.20 -3.84 -5.94
C ARG A 175 7.37 -2.33 -5.87
N HIS A 176 7.02 -1.54 -6.88
CA HIS A 176 7.10 -0.08 -6.80
C HIS A 176 6.27 0.52 -5.66
N PHE A 177 5.27 -0.22 -5.17
CA PHE A 177 4.38 0.14 -4.06
C PHE A 177 4.58 -0.80 -2.85
N ASN A 178 5.81 -1.27 -2.65
CA ASN A 178 6.18 -2.15 -1.53
C ASN A 178 5.33 -3.43 -1.43
N ARG A 179 4.82 -3.91 -2.58
CA ARG A 179 3.92 -5.06 -2.68
C ARG A 179 2.70 -4.94 -1.76
N LEU A 180 2.06 -3.76 -1.80
CA LEU A 180 0.84 -3.44 -1.08
C LEU A 180 -0.34 -4.32 -1.53
N TYR A 181 -1.07 -4.90 -0.60
CA TYR A 181 -2.29 -5.65 -0.90
C TYR A 181 -3.40 -5.38 0.12
N ILE A 182 -4.63 -5.43 -0.38
CA ILE A 182 -5.85 -5.19 0.39
C ILE A 182 -6.85 -6.31 0.09
N PRO A 183 -6.84 -7.43 0.85
CA PRO A 183 -7.91 -8.42 0.79
C PRO A 183 -9.22 -7.81 1.31
N LEU A 184 -10.31 -8.07 0.58
CA LEU A 184 -11.66 -7.84 1.07
C LEU A 184 -12.24 -9.15 1.63
N TYR A 185 -12.99 -9.05 2.72
CA TYR A 185 -13.53 -10.21 3.42
C TYR A 185 -14.81 -9.85 4.18
N THR A 186 -15.61 -10.86 4.56
CA THR A 186 -16.72 -10.68 5.49
C THR A 186 -16.28 -11.02 6.91
N PRO A 187 -16.85 -10.40 7.97
CA PRO A 187 -16.44 -10.64 9.36
C PRO A 187 -16.43 -12.11 9.80
N ASP A 188 -17.33 -12.94 9.26
CA ASP A 188 -17.38 -14.38 9.56
C ASP A 188 -16.17 -15.17 9.00
N ARG A 189 -15.44 -14.61 8.02
CA ARG A 189 -14.24 -15.18 7.42
C ARG A 189 -12.93 -14.57 7.95
N GLU A 190 -13.00 -13.66 8.92
CA GLU A 190 -11.80 -12.99 9.45
C GLU A 190 -10.77 -13.97 10.00
N ALA A 191 -11.21 -14.97 10.78
CA ALA A 191 -10.31 -15.97 11.35
C ALA A 191 -9.58 -16.81 10.28
N GLU A 192 -10.24 -17.07 9.16
CA GLU A 192 -9.65 -17.77 8.01
C GLU A 192 -8.58 -16.90 7.33
N LEU A 193 -8.89 -15.62 7.07
CA LEU A 193 -7.93 -14.67 6.52
C LEU A 193 -6.68 -14.54 7.40
N MET A 194 -6.85 -14.36 8.71
CA MET A 194 -5.71 -14.26 9.63
C MET A 194 -4.87 -15.54 9.67
N ALA A 195 -5.49 -16.71 9.51
CA ALA A 195 -4.76 -17.98 9.42
C ALA A 195 -3.94 -18.09 8.12
N ILE A 196 -4.44 -17.57 7.00
CA ILE A 196 -3.70 -17.51 5.72
C ILE A 196 -2.52 -16.54 5.83
N LEU A 197 -2.73 -15.37 6.44
CA LEU A 197 -1.69 -14.36 6.63
C LEU A 197 -0.60 -14.81 7.62
N GLY A 198 -0.94 -15.67 8.59
CA GLY A 198 0.02 -16.16 9.58
C GLY A 198 0.60 -15.02 10.41
N GLU A 199 1.92 -14.89 10.44
CA GLU A 199 2.60 -13.81 11.17
C GLU A 199 2.31 -12.43 10.57
N ASP A 200 2.10 -12.33 9.24
CA ASP A 200 1.74 -11.09 8.57
C ASP A 200 0.32 -10.59 8.93
N ALA A 201 -0.45 -11.37 9.71
CA ALA A 201 -1.70 -10.90 10.30
C ALA A 201 -1.46 -9.80 11.35
N ASP A 202 -0.33 -9.81 12.05
CA ASP A 202 0.08 -8.69 12.90
C ASP A 202 0.74 -7.60 12.05
N GLU A 203 0.30 -6.35 12.22
CA GLU A 203 0.76 -5.25 11.38
C GLU A 203 2.26 -4.97 11.56
N ILE A 204 2.76 -5.02 12.79
CA ILE A 204 4.19 -4.76 13.05
C ILE A 204 5.05 -5.90 12.54
N ALA A 205 4.61 -7.15 12.70
CA ALA A 205 5.28 -8.31 12.10
C ALA A 205 5.34 -8.19 10.57
N ASN A 206 4.24 -7.79 9.93
CA ASN A 206 4.18 -7.58 8.49
C ASN A 206 5.15 -6.51 8.01
N TRP A 207 5.20 -5.35 8.68
CA TRP A 207 6.17 -4.30 8.35
C TRP A 207 7.63 -4.75 8.53
N ASN A 208 7.92 -5.57 9.55
CA ASN A 208 9.26 -6.13 9.74
C ASN A 208 9.62 -7.15 8.65
N HIS A 209 8.66 -7.97 8.22
CA HIS A 209 8.85 -8.91 7.11
C HIS A 209 9.10 -8.16 5.79
N ALA A 210 8.26 -7.18 5.45
CA ALA A 210 8.42 -6.32 4.29
C ALA A 210 9.77 -5.54 4.32
N LEU A 211 10.18 -5.04 5.50
CA LEU A 211 11.48 -4.41 5.69
C LEU A 211 12.64 -5.36 5.38
N ALA A 212 12.56 -6.62 5.82
CA ALA A 212 13.60 -7.61 5.58
C ALA A 212 13.76 -7.90 4.07
N THR A 213 12.63 -8.03 3.36
CA THR A 213 12.60 -8.19 1.90
C THR A 213 13.20 -6.97 1.19
N ALA A 214 12.71 -5.76 1.49
CA ALA A 214 13.22 -4.52 0.88
C ALA A 214 14.72 -4.31 1.12
N ARG A 215 15.23 -4.68 2.31
CA ARG A 215 16.66 -4.65 2.63
C ARG A 215 17.47 -5.63 1.79
N ALA A 216 16.98 -6.84 1.60
CA ALA A 216 17.64 -7.83 0.77
C ALA A 216 17.71 -7.36 -0.70
N GLU A 217 16.61 -6.81 -1.23
CA GLU A 217 16.53 -6.28 -2.59
C GLU A 217 17.44 -5.06 -2.80
N ALA A 218 17.43 -4.09 -1.87
CA ALA A 218 18.34 -2.94 -1.93
C ALA A 218 19.82 -3.33 -1.85
N THR A 219 20.13 -4.41 -1.12
CA THR A 219 21.50 -4.96 -1.08
C THR A 219 21.88 -5.65 -2.39
N ALA A 220 20.95 -6.40 -2.99
CA ALA A 220 21.18 -7.13 -4.23
C ALA A 220 21.30 -6.20 -5.44
N ASN A 221 20.51 -5.13 -5.48
CA ASN A 221 20.53 -4.12 -6.53
C ASN A 221 20.49 -2.70 -5.95
N PRO A 222 21.65 -2.17 -5.51
CA PRO A 222 21.72 -0.86 -4.86
C PRO A 222 21.51 0.32 -5.82
N ASN A 223 21.47 0.08 -7.13
CA ASN A 223 21.21 1.10 -8.13
C ASN A 223 19.71 1.25 -8.48
N ASP A 224 18.85 0.41 -7.92
CA ASP A 224 17.40 0.50 -8.13
C ASP A 224 16.77 1.49 -7.13
N PRO A 225 16.16 2.60 -7.59
CA PRO A 225 15.58 3.60 -6.71
C PRO A 225 14.36 3.07 -5.93
N PHE A 226 13.58 2.14 -6.47
CA PHE A 226 12.38 1.61 -5.80
C PHE A 226 12.73 0.73 -4.60
N ASN A 227 13.84 -0.01 -4.65
CA ASN A 227 14.30 -0.80 -3.52
C ASN A 227 14.60 0.06 -2.29
N TRP A 228 15.27 1.19 -2.50
CA TRP A 228 15.52 2.17 -1.44
C TRP A 228 14.25 2.87 -0.99
N PHE A 229 13.34 3.16 -1.91
CA PHE A 229 12.06 3.76 -1.57
C PHE A 229 11.23 2.84 -0.65
N ASN A 230 11.10 1.57 -1.01
CA ASN A 230 10.42 0.56 -0.18
C ASN A 230 11.07 0.43 1.20
N LEU A 231 12.41 0.44 1.26
CA LEU A 231 13.13 0.43 2.53
C LEU A 231 12.74 1.63 3.40
N GLY A 232 12.66 2.83 2.80
CA GLY A 232 12.17 4.05 3.44
C GLY A 232 10.73 3.94 3.91
N THR A 233 9.83 3.43 3.08
CA THR A 233 8.40 3.22 3.41
C THR A 233 8.24 2.33 4.64
N ASN A 234 8.97 1.20 4.70
CA ASN A 234 8.91 0.30 5.85
C ASN A 234 9.51 0.96 7.12
N PHE A 235 10.57 1.75 7.00
CA PHE A 235 11.12 2.49 8.15
C PHE A 235 10.15 3.57 8.67
N VAL A 236 9.41 4.26 7.79
CA VAL A 236 8.36 5.21 8.20
C VAL A 236 7.29 4.50 9.02
N ALA A 237 6.78 3.36 8.53
CA ALA A 237 5.75 2.60 9.23
C ALA A 237 6.22 2.12 10.62
N LEU A 238 7.51 1.80 10.75
CA LEU A 238 8.15 1.41 12.01
C LEU A 238 8.67 2.60 12.84
N GLN A 239 8.35 3.84 12.42
CA GLN A 239 8.74 5.10 13.07
C GLN A 239 10.25 5.34 13.20
N ASP A 240 11.08 4.65 12.41
CA ASP A 240 12.51 4.94 12.28
C ASP A 240 12.73 6.01 11.19
N PHE A 241 12.26 7.23 11.48
CA PHE A 241 12.28 8.34 10.53
C PHE A 241 13.70 8.77 10.11
N ALA A 242 14.70 8.51 10.95
CA ALA A 242 16.09 8.80 10.63
C ALA A 242 16.61 7.85 9.54
N SER A 243 16.42 6.54 9.70
CA SER A 243 16.78 5.56 8.67
C SER A 243 15.93 5.73 7.41
N ALA A 244 14.64 6.03 7.57
CA ALA A 244 13.76 6.33 6.44
C ALA A 244 14.28 7.49 5.59
N SER A 245 14.69 8.59 6.23
CA SER A 245 15.21 9.77 5.54
C SER A 245 16.46 9.45 4.70
N VAL A 246 17.36 8.63 5.23
CA VAL A 246 18.56 8.17 4.50
C VAL A 246 18.18 7.29 3.30
N ALA A 247 17.23 6.37 3.49
CA ALA A 247 16.75 5.51 2.42
C ALA A 247 16.08 6.31 1.29
N PHE A 248 15.26 7.31 1.61
CA PHE A 248 14.64 8.18 0.61
C PHE A 248 15.65 9.10 -0.11
N ASP A 249 16.65 9.63 0.60
CA ASP A 249 17.74 10.39 -0.03
C ASP A 249 18.48 9.50 -1.05
N GLN A 250 18.74 8.23 -0.70
CA GLN A 250 19.37 7.27 -1.58
C GLN A 250 18.47 6.96 -2.79
N ALA A 251 17.19 6.65 -2.58
CA ALA A 251 16.20 6.37 -3.63
C ALA A 251 16.15 7.47 -4.69
N ARG A 252 16.26 8.73 -4.27
CA ARG A 252 16.24 9.90 -5.15
C ARG A 252 17.54 10.14 -5.91
N SER A 253 18.64 9.47 -5.55
CA SER A 253 19.97 9.72 -6.10
C SER A 253 20.49 8.61 -7.01
N VAL A 254 20.02 7.37 -6.86
CA VAL A 254 20.47 6.22 -7.65
C VAL A 254 19.61 5.98 -8.89
N GLY A 255 20.17 5.26 -9.86
CA GLY A 255 19.38 4.67 -10.95
C GLY A 255 18.67 5.65 -11.89
N GLY A 256 19.00 6.94 -11.84
CA GLY A 256 18.26 7.99 -12.56
C GLY A 256 17.14 8.65 -11.74
N GLY A 257 16.93 8.19 -10.50
CA GLY A 257 15.91 8.70 -9.59
C GLY A 257 14.56 8.02 -9.76
N LEU A 258 13.58 8.51 -9.01
CA LEU A 258 12.20 8.01 -9.05
C LEU A 258 11.41 8.71 -10.17
N PRO A 259 10.32 8.09 -10.66
CA PRO A 259 9.38 8.77 -11.55
C PRO A 259 8.90 10.10 -10.96
N PHE A 260 8.69 11.11 -11.80
CA PHE A 260 8.32 12.45 -11.31
C PHE A 260 6.98 12.46 -10.56
N ARG A 261 6.05 11.56 -10.90
CA ARG A 261 4.74 11.38 -10.24
C ARG A 261 4.81 10.60 -8.93
N MET A 262 5.98 10.19 -8.45
CA MET A 262 6.09 9.33 -7.26
C MET A 262 5.33 9.92 -6.05
N LEU A 263 5.47 11.23 -5.83
CA LEU A 263 4.82 11.94 -4.72
C LEU A 263 3.34 12.27 -4.98
N TRP A 264 2.76 11.80 -6.09
CA TRP A 264 1.31 11.82 -6.25
C TRP A 264 0.65 10.68 -5.48
N TYR A 265 1.38 9.58 -5.27
CA TYR A 265 0.83 8.33 -4.72
C TYR A 265 1.48 7.93 -3.39
N GLN A 266 2.78 8.23 -3.21
CA GLN A 266 3.54 7.75 -2.05
C GLN A 266 4.21 8.90 -1.29
N PHE A 267 3.80 9.10 -0.04
CA PHE A 267 4.12 10.30 0.74
C PHE A 267 5.20 10.11 1.82
N GLY A 268 5.78 8.91 1.92
CA GLY A 268 6.80 8.57 2.91
C GLY A 268 7.96 9.57 3.04
N PRO A 269 8.50 10.15 1.94
CA PRO A 269 9.54 11.18 2.04
C PRO A 269 9.10 12.42 2.84
N TYR A 270 7.85 12.86 2.68
CA TYR A 270 7.34 14.00 3.45
C TYR A 270 7.29 13.68 4.94
N GLU A 271 6.76 12.51 5.28
CA GLU A 271 6.60 12.07 6.67
C GLU A 271 7.95 11.89 7.37
N ALA A 272 8.90 11.22 6.71
CA ALA A 272 10.24 10.99 7.24
C ALA A 272 10.97 12.32 7.53
N TYR A 273 11.01 13.22 6.54
CA TYR A 273 11.71 14.50 6.68
C TYR A 273 11.04 15.43 7.71
N LEU A 274 9.70 15.44 7.76
CA LEU A 274 8.94 16.21 8.75
C LEU A 274 9.31 15.79 10.17
N ASN A 275 9.30 14.49 10.46
CA ASN A 275 9.53 13.94 11.81
C ASN A 275 10.95 14.14 12.31
N ILE A 276 11.94 14.34 11.43
CA ILE A 276 13.32 14.66 11.82
C ILE A 276 13.67 16.15 11.70
N GLY A 277 12.66 17.02 11.52
CA GLY A 277 12.84 18.47 11.50
C GLY A 277 13.46 19.03 10.20
N ARG A 278 13.52 18.24 9.12
CA ARG A 278 13.95 18.70 7.78
C ARG A 278 12.80 19.43 7.06
N TYR A 279 12.22 20.44 7.72
CA TYR A 279 11.06 21.18 7.21
C TYR A 279 11.33 21.85 5.86
N GLY A 280 12.54 22.37 5.65
CA GLY A 280 12.95 22.96 4.37
C GLY A 280 12.88 21.97 3.21
N ASP A 281 13.22 20.70 3.45
CA ASP A 281 13.18 19.66 2.41
C ASP A 281 11.75 19.22 2.10
N VAL A 282 10.86 19.19 3.11
CA VAL A 282 9.42 18.97 2.91
C VAL A 282 8.85 20.09 2.02
N ILE A 283 9.16 21.35 2.31
CA ILE A 283 8.70 22.49 1.50
C ILE A 283 9.28 22.46 0.08
N ALA A 284 10.55 22.09 -0.08
CA ALA A 284 11.18 21.96 -1.39
C ALA A 284 10.51 20.86 -2.23
N LEU A 285 10.26 19.69 -1.63
CA LEU A 285 9.53 18.60 -2.29
C LEU A 285 8.10 19.01 -2.66
N ALA A 286 7.37 19.61 -1.72
CA ALA A 286 6.00 20.03 -1.97
C ALA A 286 5.94 21.09 -3.07
N THR A 287 6.87 22.04 -3.07
CA THR A 287 6.97 23.04 -4.14
C THR A 287 7.25 22.39 -5.49
N ALA A 288 8.12 21.38 -5.56
CA ALA A 288 8.39 20.67 -6.80
C ALA A 288 7.14 19.93 -7.32
N ALA A 289 6.46 19.17 -6.45
CA ALA A 289 5.24 18.43 -6.79
C ALA A 289 4.10 19.35 -7.24
N LEU A 290 3.88 20.49 -6.55
CA LEU A 290 2.83 21.45 -6.93
C LEU A 290 3.06 22.13 -8.30
N ASN A 291 4.27 22.02 -8.87
CA ASN A 291 4.64 22.66 -10.14
C ASN A 291 4.94 21.64 -11.27
N ASP A 292 4.67 20.34 -11.06
CA ASP A 292 5.00 19.29 -12.03
C ASP A 292 3.90 19.03 -13.09
N GLY A 293 2.77 19.73 -12.99
CA GLY A 293 1.64 19.61 -13.92
C GLY A 293 0.49 18.72 -13.44
N GLY A 294 0.59 18.08 -12.27
CA GLY A 294 -0.55 17.37 -11.66
C GLY A 294 -0.57 17.34 -10.14
N GLY A 295 0.57 17.50 -9.46
CA GLY A 295 0.65 17.46 -8.01
C GLY A 295 -0.13 18.59 -7.29
N GLN A 296 -0.53 19.65 -8.00
CA GLN A 296 -1.47 20.66 -7.46
C GLN A 296 -2.87 20.12 -7.15
N TYR A 297 -3.16 18.88 -7.55
CA TYR A 297 -4.40 18.16 -7.25
C TYR A 297 -4.17 16.98 -6.30
N VAL A 298 -3.13 17.03 -5.46
CA VAL A 298 -2.83 15.98 -4.47
C VAL A 298 -2.86 16.62 -3.08
N GLU A 299 -3.91 16.34 -2.29
CA GLU A 299 -4.11 17.01 -1.01
C GLU A 299 -2.99 16.78 0.01
N GLU A 300 -2.36 15.61 0.00
CA GLU A 300 -1.30 15.24 0.92
C GLU A 300 -0.11 16.20 0.77
N THR A 301 0.16 16.68 -0.44
CA THR A 301 1.24 17.65 -0.69
C THR A 301 0.98 18.97 0.06
N PHE A 302 -0.26 19.45 0.07
CA PHE A 302 -0.64 20.65 0.82
C PHE A 302 -0.61 20.42 2.32
N TYR A 303 -1.09 19.26 2.77
CA TYR A 303 -1.09 18.83 4.16
C TYR A 303 0.33 18.80 4.74
N TYR A 304 1.26 18.08 4.11
CA TYR A 304 2.64 17.99 4.60
C TYR A 304 3.38 19.33 4.54
N ALA A 305 3.13 20.15 3.51
CA ALA A 305 3.64 21.51 3.47
C ALA A 305 3.12 22.37 4.64
N ALA A 306 1.87 22.18 5.06
CA ALA A 306 1.32 22.86 6.22
C ALA A 306 2.02 22.46 7.52
N LEU A 307 2.22 21.15 7.72
CA LEU A 307 2.90 20.64 8.92
C LEU A 307 4.34 21.14 9.00
N ALA A 308 5.07 21.18 7.87
CA ALA A 308 6.42 21.72 7.83
C ALA A 308 6.44 23.23 8.13
N ARG A 309 5.48 24.01 7.60
CA ARG A 309 5.33 25.44 7.91
C ARG A 309 5.08 25.67 9.40
N ASP A 310 4.20 24.88 10.01
CA ASP A 310 3.94 24.95 11.44
C ASP A 310 5.19 24.64 12.27
N GLY A 311 5.96 23.60 11.90
CA GLY A 311 7.26 23.28 12.50
C GLY A 311 8.31 24.40 12.36
N MET A 312 8.20 25.24 11.33
CA MET A 312 9.01 26.44 11.13
C MET A 312 8.46 27.69 11.85
N GLY A 313 7.34 27.59 12.56
CA GLY A 313 6.67 28.71 13.23
C GLY A 313 5.80 29.58 12.31
N GLU A 314 5.57 29.17 11.07
CA GLU A 314 4.73 29.89 10.09
C GLU A 314 3.24 29.55 10.27
N ARG A 315 2.71 29.74 11.48
CA ARG A 315 1.35 29.31 11.90
C ARG A 315 0.24 29.72 10.93
N ASP A 316 0.17 30.99 10.55
CA ASP A 316 -0.89 31.49 9.67
C ASP A 316 -0.88 30.84 8.29
N ARG A 317 0.32 30.58 7.75
CA ARG A 317 0.48 29.91 6.46
C ARG A 317 0.18 28.42 6.55
N ALA A 318 0.50 27.79 7.67
CA ALA A 318 0.10 26.40 7.92
C ALA A 318 -1.43 26.27 7.95
N ILE A 319 -2.13 27.13 8.69
CA ILE A 319 -3.60 27.14 8.74
C ILE A 319 -4.19 27.36 7.34
N LEU A 320 -3.66 28.30 6.56
CA LEU A 320 -4.12 28.55 5.18
C LEU A 320 -3.98 27.30 4.29
N ASN A 321 -2.85 26.59 4.37
CA ASN A 321 -2.65 25.34 3.62
C ASN A 321 -3.64 24.25 4.06
N LEU A 322 -3.92 24.13 5.36
CA LEU A 322 -4.88 23.15 5.89
C LEU A 322 -6.32 23.49 5.48
N ASP A 323 -6.69 24.77 5.50
CA ASP A 323 -7.99 25.23 5.00
C ASP A 323 -8.17 24.88 3.51
N GLY A 324 -7.12 25.07 2.70
CA GLY A 324 -7.10 24.65 1.30
C GLY A 324 -7.26 23.13 1.14
N THR A 325 -6.56 22.35 1.97
CA THR A 325 -6.65 20.89 1.99
C THR A 325 -8.07 20.41 2.31
N ILE A 326 -8.69 20.99 3.35
CA ILE A 326 -10.06 20.64 3.78
C ILE A 326 -11.09 21.05 2.71
N ALA A 327 -10.89 22.19 2.04
CA ALA A 327 -11.74 22.62 0.95
C ALA A 327 -11.63 21.71 -0.28
N PHE A 328 -10.43 21.17 -0.54
CA PHE A 328 -10.18 20.23 -1.63
C PHE A 328 -10.79 18.87 -1.35
N ASN A 329 -10.51 18.28 -0.18
CA ASN A 329 -11.08 17.02 0.27
C ASN A 329 -11.68 17.17 1.69
N PRO A 330 -13.01 17.40 1.79
CA PRO A 330 -13.70 17.49 3.07
C PRO A 330 -13.68 16.18 3.89
N ASN A 331 -13.28 15.05 3.31
CA ASN A 331 -13.16 13.77 4.02
C ASN A 331 -11.75 13.51 4.55
N PHE A 332 -10.76 14.34 4.19
CA PHE A 332 -9.38 14.24 4.68
C PHE A 332 -9.27 14.69 6.15
N THR A 333 -9.60 13.77 7.07
CA THR A 333 -9.59 14.01 8.53
C THR A 333 -8.25 14.52 9.07
N PRO A 334 -7.06 14.07 8.59
CA PRO A 334 -5.79 14.52 9.18
C PRO A 334 -5.58 16.03 9.09
N ALA A 335 -6.09 16.69 8.04
CA ALA A 335 -5.96 18.14 7.91
C ALA A 335 -6.82 18.92 8.91
N ARG A 336 -8.02 18.41 9.26
CA ARG A 336 -8.86 19.03 10.30
C ARG A 336 -8.21 18.92 11.67
N GLU A 337 -7.74 17.73 12.00
CA GLU A 337 -7.07 17.47 13.28
C GLU A 337 -5.81 18.32 13.44
N ALA A 338 -4.96 18.38 12.40
CA ALA A 338 -3.78 19.24 12.41
C ALA A 338 -4.14 20.72 12.59
N ARG A 339 -5.19 21.20 11.91
CA ARG A 339 -5.63 22.59 12.01
C ARG A 339 -6.14 22.93 13.40
N GLU A 340 -6.97 22.08 13.98
CA GLU A 340 -7.47 22.24 15.35
C GLU A 340 -6.32 22.22 16.37
N ALA A 341 -5.36 21.29 16.21
CA ALA A 341 -4.18 21.23 17.06
C ALA A 341 -3.38 22.53 17.01
N ILE A 342 -3.18 23.13 15.82
CA ILE A 342 -2.48 24.41 15.68
C ILE A 342 -3.28 25.55 16.32
N LEU A 343 -4.59 25.61 16.12
CA LEU A 343 -5.45 26.66 16.69
C LEU A 343 -5.48 26.65 18.23
N ASN A 344 -5.31 25.48 18.84
CA ASN A 344 -5.38 25.29 20.29
C ASN A 344 -4.03 25.45 21.02
N ARG A 345 -2.92 25.65 20.31
CA ARG A 345 -1.63 26.08 20.90
C ARG A 345 -1.65 27.57 21.19
#